data_AF-A0A921FXD8-F1
#
_entry.id   AF-A0A921FXD8-F1
#
_cell.length_a   1.000
_cell.length_b   1.000
_cell.length_c   1.000
_cell.angle_alpha   90.00
_cell.angle_beta   90.00
_cell.angle_gamma   90.00
#
_symmetry.space_group_name_H-M   'P 1'
#
loop_
_entity.id
_entity.type
_entity.pdbx_description
1 polymer ?
#
loop_
_entity_poly.entity_id
_entity_poly.type
_entity_poly.pdbx_seq_one_letter_code
_entity_poly.pdbx_strand_id
1 'polypeptide(L)' 'MTRSVNEKLRFIRKELNLNQSVIAEKLSITVQSYSMKERGQRPITTAELEVIAKQLKVPVAIFFED' A
#
# COMPACT_ATOMS: atom_id res chain seq x y z
N MET A 1 -18.89 4.32 5.79
CA MET A 1 -18.14 4.43 4.52
C MET A 1 -17.01 3.42 4.57
N THR A 2 -16.95 2.50 3.61
CA THR A 2 -15.87 1.52 3.46
C THR A 2 -14.59 2.24 3.05
N ARG A 3 -13.44 1.88 3.64
CA ARG A 3 -12.14 2.45 3.24
C ARG A 3 -11.75 1.95 1.84
N SER A 4 -11.18 2.83 1.03
CA SER A 4 -10.55 2.43 -0.23
C SER A 4 -9.33 1.54 0.00
N VAL A 5 -8.90 0.79 -1.04
CA VAL A 5 -7.65 0.02 -1.01
C VAL A 5 -6.46 0.90 -0.62
N ASN A 6 -6.39 2.11 -1.17
CA ASN A 6 -5.31 3.07 -0.90
C ASN A 6 -5.27 3.47 0.58
N GLU A 7 -6.44 3.73 1.18
CA GLU A 7 -6.55 4.08 2.60
C GLU A 7 -6.23 2.90 3.53
N LYS A 8 -6.70 1.69 3.21
CA LYS A 8 -6.36 0.48 3.99
C LYS A 8 -4.86 0.21 3.99
N LEU A 9 -4.22 0.37 2.84
CA LEU A 9 -2.78 0.20 2.68
C LEU A 9 -1.99 1.21 3.51
N ARG A 10 -2.40 2.48 3.45
CA ARG A 10 -1.83 3.54 4.29
C ARG A 10 -2.04 3.27 5.78
N PHE A 11 -3.22 2.78 6.16
CA PHE A 11 -3.57 2.45 7.53
C PHE A 11 -2.68 1.31 8.06
N ILE A 12 -2.66 0.15 7.40
CA ILE A 12 -1.85 -1.01 7.81
C ILE A 12 -0.36 -0.65 7.89
N ARG A 13 0.18 0.08 6.90
CA ARG A 13 1.59 0.51 6.93
C ARG A 13 1.89 1.35 8.18
N LYS A 14 0.98 2.25 8.56
CA LYS A 14 1.14 3.08 9.76
C LYS A 14 1.03 2.28 11.06
N GLU A 15 0.09 1.34 11.14
CA GLU A 15 -0.02 0.43 12.30
C GLU A 15 1.26 -0.39 12.51
N LEU A 16 1.95 -0.74 11.42
CA LEU A 16 3.25 -1.42 11.44
C LEU A 16 4.45 -0.47 11.66
N ASN A 17 4.23 0.83 11.87
CA ASN A 17 5.27 1.85 12.01
C ASN A 17 6.29 1.88 10.85
N LEU A 18 5.85 1.54 9.63
CA LEU A 18 6.73 1.51 8.46
C LEU A 18 6.72 2.84 7.71
N ASN A 19 7.89 3.29 7.28
CA ASN A 19 8.03 4.45 6.40
C ASN A 19 7.60 4.11 4.96
N GLN A 20 7.11 5.13 4.24
CA GLN A 20 6.75 5.01 2.81
C GLN A 20 7.95 4.56 1.95
N SER A 21 9.18 4.89 2.35
CA SER A 21 10.41 4.49 1.66
C SER A 21 10.60 2.98 1.58
N VAL A 22 10.20 2.23 2.61
CA VAL A 22 10.33 0.76 2.65
C VAL A 22 9.56 0.11 1.52
N ILE A 23 8.35 0.61 1.26
CA ILE A 23 7.49 0.06 0.20
C ILE A 23 7.93 0.59 -1.17
N ALA A 24 8.33 1.86 -1.25
CA ALA A 24 8.83 2.45 -2.48
C ALA A 24 10.09 1.73 -3.01
N GLU A 25 11.03 1.40 -2.12
CA GLU A 25 12.21 0.60 -2.44
C GLU A 25 11.82 -0.78 -2.99
N LYS A 26 10.88 -1.46 -2.32
CA LYS A 26 10.44 -2.79 -2.73
C LYS A 26 9.77 -2.81 -4.11
N LEU A 27 9.11 -1.72 -4.48
CA LEU A 27 8.49 -1.53 -5.79
C LEU A 27 9.44 -0.91 -6.83
N SER A 28 10.67 -0.55 -6.44
CA SER A 28 11.62 0.17 -7.28
C SER A 28 11.05 1.47 -7.87
N ILE A 29 10.32 2.23 -7.05
CA ILE A 29 9.76 3.55 -7.40
C ILE A 29 10.20 4.62 -6.41
N THR A 30 9.98 5.90 -6.75
CA THR A 30 10.24 6.99 -5.82
C THR A 30 9.24 7.01 -4.66
N VAL A 31 9.68 7.49 -3.49
CA VAL A 31 8.80 7.70 -2.32
C VAL A 31 7.60 8.57 -2.69
N GLN A 32 7.80 9.62 -3.49
CA GLN A 32 6.72 10.47 -4.00
C GLN A 32 5.70 9.68 -4.84
N SER A 33 6.15 8.79 -5.73
CA SER A 33 5.28 7.93 -6.54
C SER A 33 4.41 7.04 -5.66
N TYR A 34 5.00 6.39 -4.65
CA TYR A 34 4.27 5.58 -3.68
C TYR A 34 3.32 6.42 -2.81
N SER A 35 3.74 7.62 -2.41
CA SER A 35 2.91 8.55 -1.64
C SER A 35 1.64 8.98 -2.42
N MET A 36 1.75 9.19 -3.74
CA MET A 36 0.60 9.45 -4.61
C MET A 36 -0.34 8.24 -4.70
N LYS A 37 0.21 7.01 -4.71
CA LYS A 37 -0.58 5.78 -4.66
C LYS A 37 -1.39 5.69 -3.37
N GLU A 38 -0.80 5.91 -2.19
CA GLU A 38 -1.55 5.89 -0.92
C GLU A 38 -2.65 6.96 -0.82
N ARG A 39 -2.51 8.07 -1.56
CA ARG A 39 -3.53 9.13 -1.64
C ARG A 39 -4.59 8.89 -2.71
N GLY A 40 -4.52 7.79 -3.45
CA GLY A 40 -5.42 7.51 -4.58
C GLY A 40 -5.18 8.38 -5.82
N GLN A 41 -4.10 9.17 -5.84
CA GLN A 41 -3.72 10.02 -6.99
C GLN A 41 -3.07 9.21 -8.13
N ARG A 42 -2.58 8.00 -7.81
CA ARG A 42 -2.11 7.02 -8.78
C ARG A 42 -2.74 5.67 -8.49
N PRO A 43 -3.11 4.90 -9.54
CA PRO A 43 -3.61 3.55 -9.35
C PRO A 43 -2.52 2.67 -8.74
N ILE A 44 -2.96 1.64 -8.02
CA ILE A 44 -2.13 0.53 -7.56
C ILE A 44 -2.52 -0.66 -8.43
N THR A 45 -1.55 -1.23 -9.13
CA THR A 45 -1.80 -2.44 -9.94
C THR A 45 -1.92 -3.66 -9.04
N THR A 46 -2.55 -4.73 -9.52
CA THR A 46 -2.63 -5.99 -8.77
C THR A 46 -1.26 -6.54 -8.41
N ALA A 47 -0.30 -6.48 -9.34
CA ALA A 47 1.08 -6.92 -9.11
C ALA A 47 1.78 -6.08 -8.01
N GLU A 48 1.60 -4.76 -8.02
CA GLU A 48 2.11 -3.92 -6.94
C GLU A 48 1.45 -4.27 -5.61
N LEU A 49 0.13 -4.49 -5.60
CA LEU A 49 -0.62 -4.83 -4.39
C LEU A 49 -0.14 -6.15 -3.77
N GLU A 50 0.17 -7.16 -4.57
CA GLU A 50 0.76 -8.43 -4.10
C GLU A 50 2.13 -8.21 -3.44
N VAL A 51 2.99 -7.40 -4.06
CA VAL A 51 4.31 -7.07 -3.50
C VAL A 51 4.16 -6.32 -2.18
N ILE A 52 3.23 -5.36 -2.12
CA ILE A 52 2.96 -4.58 -0.91
C ILE A 52 2.41 -5.48 0.19
N ALA A 53 1.45 -6.36 -0.12
CA ALA A 53 0.88 -7.31 0.84
C ALA A 53 1.97 -8.20 1.45
N LYS A 54 2.87 -8.73 0.61
CA LYS A 54 4.02 -9.52 1.05
C LYS A 54 4.96 -8.72 1.96
N GLN A 55 5.23 -7.46 1.63
CA GLN A 55 6.09 -6.59 2.43
C GLN A 55 5.46 -6.22 3.78
N LEU A 56 4.14 -6.00 3.80
CA LEU A 56 3.37 -5.72 5.01
C LEU A 56 3.05 -7.00 5.82
N LYS A 57 3.40 -8.18 5.30
CA LYS A 57 3.14 -9.50 5.92
C LYS A 57 1.65 -9.72 6.22
N VAL A 58 0.78 -9.26 5.33
CA VAL A 58 -0.67 -9.45 5.43
C VAL A 58 -1.21 -10.19 4.19
N PRO A 59 -2.31 -10.95 4.30
CA PRO A 59 -3.00 -11.48 3.13
C PRO A 59 -3.50 -10.35 2.24
N VAL A 60 -3.40 -10.51 0.91
CA VAL A 60 -3.88 -9.49 -0.04
C VAL A 60 -5.40 -9.25 0.06
N ALA A 61 -6.15 -10.26 0.52
CA ALA A 61 -7.60 -10.20 0.70
C ALA A 61 -8.06 -9.07 1.65
N ILE A 62 -7.23 -8.71 2.65
CA ILE A 62 -7.56 -7.69 3.66
C ILE A 62 -7.85 -6.31 3.05
N PHE A 63 -7.31 -6.04 1.84
CA PHE A 63 -7.56 -4.78 1.15
C PHE A 63 -8.95 -4.71 0.51
N PHE A 64 -9.64 -5.83 0.38
CA PHE A 64 -10.95 -5.96 -0.25
C PHE A 64 -12.09 -6.25 0.75
N GLU A 65 -11.77 -6.54 2.01
CA GLU A 65 -12.76 -6.77 3.09
C GLU A 65 -13.44 -5.47 3.53
N ASP A 66 -14.73 -5.50 3.87
CA ASP A 66 -15.55 -4.31 4.16
C ASP A 66 -15.24 -3.64 5.53
#